data_AF-A0A6P1J523-F1
#
_entry.id   AF-A0A6P1J523-F1
#
_cell.length_a   1.000
_cell.length_b   1.000
_cell.length_c   1.000
_cell.angle_alpha   90.00
_cell.angle_beta   90.00
_cell.angle_gamma   90.00
#
_symmetry.space_group_name_H-M   'P 1'
#
loop_
_entity.id
_entity.type
_entity.pdbx_description
1 polymer ?
#
loop_
_entity_poly.entity_id
_entity_poly.type
_entity_poly.pdbx_seq_one_letter_code
_entity_poly.pdbx_strand_id
1 'polypeptide(L)' 'MTFEAVDRDGKAACHSVFFEVRKDSARKNRILLRVQSAYLQDQLTLRQRGARKANLTVLRTISHSDAR' A
#
# COMPACT_ATOMS: atom_id res chain seq x y z
N MET A 1 -2.21 -1.18 0.89
CA MET A 1 -2.57 -1.90 -0.35
C MET A 1 -2.99 -3.30 0.04
N THR A 2 -3.91 -3.91 -0.70
CA THR A 2 -4.27 -5.31 -0.50
C THR A 2 -3.96 -6.11 -1.75
N PHE A 3 -3.51 -7.35 -1.58
CA PHE A 3 -3.32 -8.27 -2.71
C PHE A 3 -3.70 -9.69 -2.29
N GLU A 4 -4.16 -10.46 -3.26
CA GLU A 4 -4.45 -11.88 -3.09
C GLU A 4 -3.24 -12.67 -3.56
N ALA A 5 -2.83 -13.65 -2.76
CA ALA A 5 -1.78 -14.60 -3.10
C ALA A 5 -2.22 -16.01 -2.69
N VAL A 6 -1.50 -17.01 -3.19
CA VAL A 6 -1.67 -18.39 -2.75
C VAL A 6 -0.68 -18.64 -1.62
N ASP A 7 -1.15 -19.17 -0.49
CA ASP A 7 -0.30 -19.56 0.63
C ASP A 7 0.43 -20.88 0.37
N ARG A 8 1.19 -21.35 1.37
CA ARG A 8 2.00 -22.58 1.26
C ARG A 8 1.14 -23.84 1.13
N ASP A 9 -0.11 -23.79 1.56
CA ASP A 9 -1.06 -24.91 1.53
C ASP A 9 -1.98 -24.85 0.29
N GLY A 10 -1.71 -23.94 -0.64
CA GLY A 10 -2.49 -23.78 -1.87
C GLY A 10 -3.79 -22.99 -1.69
N LYS A 11 -4.03 -22.37 -0.53
CA LYS A 11 -5.25 -21.59 -0.26
C LYS A 11 -5.06 -20.12 -0.63
N ALA A 12 -6.15 -19.47 -1.04
CA ALA A 12 -6.15 -18.03 -1.28
C ALA A 12 -6.00 -17.29 0.07
N ALA A 13 -5.00 -16.43 0.14
CA ALA A 13 -4.64 -15.59 1.26
C ALA A 13 -4.70 -14.12 0.85
N CYS A 14 -5.38 -13.29 1.65
CA CYS A 14 -5.42 -11.85 1.41
C CYS A 14 -4.41 -11.14 2.31
N HIS A 15 -3.49 -10.39 1.70
CA HIS A 15 -2.48 -9.64 2.43
C HIS A 15 -2.76 -8.15 2.38
N SER A 16 -2.73 -7.51 3.55
CA SER A 16 -2.74 -6.06 3.73
C SER A 16 -1.33 -5.55 3.99
N VAL A 17 -0.80 -4.76 3.05
CA VAL A 17 0.53 -4.14 3.13
C VAL A 17 0.40 -2.65 3.43
N PHE A 18 1.12 -2.22 4.45
CA PHE A 18 1.21 -0.83 4.87
C PHE A 18 2.57 -0.26 4.46
N PHE A 19 2.55 0.96 3.93
CA PHE A 19 3.73 1.62 3.42
C PHE A 19 3.96 2.94 4.15
N GLU A 20 5.22 3.22 4.42
CA GLU A 20 5.69 4.58 4.59
C GLU A 20 5.84 5.23 3.22
N VAL A 21 5.32 6.45 3.08
CA VAL A 21 5.35 7.19 1.81
C VAL A 21 6.34 8.33 1.95
N ARG A 22 7.39 8.34 1.13
CA ARG A 22 8.37 9.44 1.12
C ARG A 22 8.54 10.02 -0.26
N LYS A 23 8.76 11.33 -0.34
CA LYS A 23 9.21 11.99 -1.58
C LYS A 23 10.71 11.72 -1.77
N ASP A 24 11.11 11.34 -2.98
CA ASP A 24 12.52 11.19 -3.31
C ASP A 24 13.18 12.60 -3.38
N SER A 25 14.15 12.86 -2.50
CA SER A 25 14.83 14.15 -2.42
C SER A 25 15.75 14.41 -3.62
N ALA A 26 16.28 13.36 -4.23
CA ALA A 26 17.14 13.46 -5.41
C ALA A 26 16.34 13.59 -6.72
N ARG A 27 15.08 13.14 -6.73
CA ARG A 27 14.23 13.11 -7.94
C ARG A 27 12.83 13.66 -7.68
N LYS A 28 12.57 14.88 -8.15
CA LYS A 28 11.33 15.65 -7.91
C LYS A 28 10.01 14.91 -8.16
N ASN A 29 9.97 14.02 -9.15
CA ASN A 29 8.74 13.33 -9.59
C ASN A 29 8.66 11.87 -9.12
N ARG A 30 9.46 11.48 -8.14
CA ARG A 30 9.50 10.12 -7.62
C ARG A 30 9.02 10.05 -6.19
N ILE A 31 8.14 9.08 -5.93
CA ILE A 31 7.67 8.71 -4.59
C ILE A 31 8.25 7.34 -4.28
N LEU A 32 8.77 7.18 -3.07
CA LEU A 32 9.25 5.92 -2.53
C LEU A 32 8.20 5.37 -1.56
N LEU A 33 7.79 4.13 -1.80
CA LEU A 33 6.91 3.39 -0.90
C LEU A 33 7.74 2.32 -0.21
N ARG A 34 8.02 2.51 1.09
CA ARG A 34 8.74 1.52 1.89
C ARG A 34 7.71 0.68 2.63
N VAL A 35 7.75 -0.64 2.45
CA VAL A 35 6.91 -1.55 3.25
C VAL A 35 7.28 -1.40 4.72
N GLN A 36 6.30 -1.08 5.56
CA GLN A 36 6.46 -1.07 7.02
C GLN A 36 6.00 -2.37 7.65
N SER A 37 4.86 -2.88 7.18
CA SER A 37 4.26 -4.09 7.71
C SER A 37 3.36 -4.75 6.68
N ALA A 38 3.16 -6.05 6.84
CA ALA A 38 2.23 -6.85 6.07
C ALA A 38 1.49 -7.79 7.01
N TYR A 39 0.18 -7.89 6.85
CA TYR A 39 -0.68 -8.74 7.65
C TYR A 39 -1.53 -9.63 6.76
N LEU A 40 -1.73 -10.87 7.19
CA LEU A 40 -2.77 -11.73 6.64
C LEU A 40 -4.12 -11.23 7.15
N GLN A 41 -5.10 -11.17 6.26
CA GLN A 41 -6.44 -10.70 6.57
C GLN A 41 -7.45 -11.73 6.08
N ASP A 42 -8.35 -12.16 6.96
CA ASP A 42 -9.36 -13.18 6.62
C ASP A 42 -10.32 -12.68 5.54
N GLN A 43 -10.73 -11.41 5.62
CA GLN A 43 -11.61 -10.79 4.64
C GLN A 43 -11.31 -9.30 4.43
N LEU A 44 -11.40 -8.86 3.18
CA LEU A 44 -11.38 -7.45 2.83
C LEU A 44 -12.65 -6.73 3.29
N THR A 45 -12.49 -5.55 3.88
CA THR A 45 -13.60 -4.61 4.10
C THR A 45 -14.18 -4.14 2.77
N LEU A 46 -15.45 -3.67 2.77
CA LEU A 46 -16.11 -3.12 1.58
C LEU A 46 -15.26 -2.05 0.88
N ARG A 47 -14.65 -1.15 1.65
CA ARG A 47 -13.76 -0.10 1.14
C ARG A 47 -12.52 -0.69 0.45
N GLN A 48 -11.90 -1.71 1.04
CA GLN A 48 -10.72 -2.36 0.46
C GLN A 48 -11.05 -3.13 -0.81
N ARG A 49 -12.21 -3.81 -0.88
CA ARG A 49 -12.68 -4.50 -2.10
C ARG A 49 -12.87 -3.53 -3.27
N GLY A 50 -13.34 -2.31 -2.99
CA GLY A 50 -13.44 -1.24 -3.99
C GLY A 50 -12.09 -0.61 -4.36
N ALA A 51 -11.08 -0.72 -3.50
CA ALA A 51 -9.77 -0.09 -3.66
C ALA A 51 -8.82 -0.98 -4.47
N ARG A 52 -8.90 -0.92 -5.81
CA ARG A 52 -8.10 -1.79 -6.70
C ARG A 52 -6.61 -1.40 -6.82
N LYS A 53 -6.28 -0.11 -6.73
CA LYS A 53 -4.91 0.40 -6.91
C LYS A 53 -4.65 1.59 -5.99
N ALA A 54 -3.39 1.77 -5.59
CA ALA A 54 -2.98 3.00 -4.92
C ALA A 54 -3.18 4.21 -5.85
N ASN A 55 -3.87 5.24 -5.38
CA ASN A 55 -4.10 6.46 -6.15
C ASN A 55 -2.89 7.40 -6.00
N LEU A 56 -2.22 7.72 -7.12
CA LEU A 56 -1.03 8.57 -7.12
C LEU A 56 -1.29 9.97 -6.55
N THR A 57 -2.46 10.54 -6.76
CA THR A 57 -2.83 11.85 -6.20
C THR A 57 -2.88 11.79 -4.67
N VAL A 58 -3.43 10.71 -4.11
CA VAL A 58 -3.47 10.49 -2.65
C VAL A 58 -2.05 10.31 -2.10
N LEU A 59 -1.22 9.52 -2.77
CA LEU A 59 0.19 9.32 -2.38
C LEU A 59 0.98 10.64 -2.41
N ARG A 60 0.73 11.48 -3.42
CA ARG A 60 1.33 12.82 -3.49
C ARG A 60 0.93 13.67 -2.29
N THR A 61 -0.35 13.75 -1.95
CA THR A 61 -0.80 14.56 -0.79
C THR A 61 -0.11 14.13 0.50
N ILE A 62 -0.07 12.83 0.79
CA ILE A 62 0.56 12.28 2.01
C ILE A 62 2.07 12.60 2.03
N SER A 63 2.76 12.47 0.90
CA SER A 63 4.20 12.79 0.83
C SER A 63 4.53 14.29 1.03
N HIS A 64 3.57 15.20 0.88
CA HIS A 64 3.78 16.63 1.13
C HIS A 64 3.45 17.02 2.58
N SER A 65 2.63 16.25 3.29
CA SER A 65 2.32 16.49 4.71
C SER A 65 3.45 16.07 5.66
N ASP A 66 4.22 15.04 5.31
CA ASP A 66 5.39 14.59 6.11
C ASP A 66 6.65 15.46 5.92
N ALA A 67 6.58 16.52 5.11
CA ALA A 67 7.70 17.43 4.85
C ALA A 67 7.68 18.70 5.71
N ARG A 68 6.92 18.72 6.81
CA ARG A 68 6.84 19.82 7.78
C ARG A 68 7.29 19.38 9.16
#